data_AF-A0A259PQM5-F1
#
_entry.id   AF-A0A259PQM5-F1
#
_cell.length_a   1.000
_cell.length_b   1.000
_cell.length_c   1.000
_cell.angle_alpha   90.00
_cell.angle_beta   90.00
_cell.angle_gamma   90.00
#
_symmetry.space_group_name_H-M   'P 1'
#
loop_
_entity.id
_entity.type
_entity.pdbx_description
1 polymer ?
#
loop_
_entity_poly.entity_id
_entity_poly.type
_entity_poly.pdbx_seq_one_letter_code
_entity_poly.pdbx_strand_id
1 'polypeptide(L)'
;MIRKLITRLLNGKSRSVKTLGKRVEIGRAQHQIDASRLPNSALTVVRTLQQAGFEAYIVGGAVRDLLLGLKPKDFDVATNATPEQVKPLFRRAFLIGRRFRIVHVMFGREIIEVSTFRATLEAQTSPTVDGDERNTHELAGKHHAVDASGRVLRDNVWGPQDQDAARRD
;
A
#
# COMPACT_ATOMS: atom_id res chain seq x y z
N MET A 1 24.06 17.30 -43.31
CA MET A 1 22.82 17.60 -42.54
C MET A 1 22.30 16.43 -41.68
N ILE A 2 23.01 15.29 -41.57
CA ILE A 2 22.50 14.07 -40.91
C ILE A 2 22.89 13.95 -39.42
N ARG A 3 23.90 14.71 -38.94
CA ARG A 3 24.36 14.62 -37.55
C ARG A 3 23.39 15.18 -36.51
N LYS A 4 22.45 16.06 -36.88
CA LYS A 4 21.43 16.62 -35.96
C LYS A 4 20.25 15.67 -35.70
N LEU A 5 20.04 14.66 -36.53
CA LEU A 5 18.91 13.74 -36.40
C LEU A 5 19.20 12.63 -35.36
N ILE A 6 20.46 12.18 -35.28
CA ILE A 6 20.89 11.12 -34.35
C ILE A 6 20.99 11.64 -32.91
N THR A 7 21.38 12.90 -32.70
CA THR A 7 21.47 13.50 -31.35
C THR A 7 20.11 13.68 -30.68
N ARG A 8 19.01 13.73 -31.45
CA ARG A 8 17.65 13.91 -30.93
C ARG A 8 16.99 12.58 -30.50
N LEU A 9 17.53 11.44 -30.94
CA LEU A 9 17.08 10.10 -30.53
C LEU A 9 17.82 9.57 -29.29
N LEU A 10 18.99 10.13 -28.96
CA LEU A 10 19.79 9.76 -27.78
C LEU A 10 19.54 10.67 -26.56
N ASN A 11 18.89 11.82 -26.75
CA ASN A 11 18.43 12.70 -25.67
C ASN A 11 17.02 12.35 -25.20
N GLY A 12 16.76 11.06 -24.99
CA GLY A 12 15.68 10.66 -24.09
C GLY A 12 16.00 11.30 -22.75
N LYS A 13 15.22 12.30 -22.33
CA LYS A 13 15.33 12.93 -21.01
C LYS A 13 15.49 11.78 -20.02
N SER A 14 16.66 11.66 -19.40
CA SER A 14 16.83 10.81 -18.23
C SER A 14 15.82 11.34 -17.22
N ARG A 15 14.64 10.71 -17.19
CA ARG A 15 13.59 11.02 -16.22
C ARG A 15 14.28 10.87 -14.88
N SER A 16 14.28 11.94 -14.09
CA SER A 16 14.82 11.86 -12.73
C SER A 16 14.05 10.75 -12.04
N VAL A 17 14.66 9.58 -11.89
CA VAL A 17 14.18 8.56 -10.97
C VAL A 17 14.09 9.32 -9.65
N LYS A 18 12.87 9.52 -9.13
CA LYS A 18 12.73 10.05 -7.76
C LYS A 18 13.57 9.13 -6.91
N THR A 19 14.70 9.63 -6.40
CA THR A 19 15.52 8.87 -5.46
C THR A 19 14.65 8.62 -4.26
N LEU A 20 14.16 7.38 -4.15
CA LEU A 20 13.47 6.91 -2.95
C LEU A 20 14.45 7.07 -1.78
N GLY A 21 13.93 7.41 -0.60
CA GLY A 21 14.75 7.48 0.60
C GLY A 21 15.51 6.17 0.84
N LYS A 22 16.65 6.24 1.53
CA LYS A 22 17.38 5.03 1.89
C LYS A 22 16.63 4.30 3.00
N ARG A 23 16.26 3.03 2.77
CA ARG A 23 15.71 2.17 3.82
C ARG A 23 16.69 2.09 5.00
N VAL A 24 16.18 2.30 6.20
CA VAL A 24 16.91 2.11 7.46
C VAL A 24 16.16 1.07 8.28
N GLU A 25 16.89 0.06 8.74
CA GLU A 25 16.36 -0.90 9.70
C GLU A 25 16.71 -0.45 11.11
N ILE A 26 15.69 -0.19 11.90
CA ILE A 26 15.82 0.18 13.31
C ILE A 26 15.47 -1.06 14.12
N GLY A 27 16.44 -1.59 14.86
CA GLY A 27 16.23 -2.76 15.72
C GLY A 27 15.55 -2.44 17.04
N ARG A 28 15.09 -3.47 17.75
CA ARG A 28 14.36 -3.35 19.04
C ARG A 28 15.08 -2.51 20.09
N ALA A 29 16.40 -2.63 20.18
CA ALA A 29 17.20 -1.84 21.12
C ALA A 29 17.08 -0.33 20.90
N GLN A 30 16.82 0.09 19.66
CA GLN A 30 16.73 1.49 19.27
C GLN A 30 15.29 1.99 19.25
N HIS A 31 14.33 1.25 18.67
CA HIS A 31 12.94 1.72 18.62
C HIS A 31 12.16 1.48 19.92
N GLN A 32 12.61 0.57 20.79
CA GLN A 32 12.06 0.31 22.13
C GLN A 32 10.56 -0.01 22.22
N ILE A 33 9.90 -0.31 21.10
CA ILE A 33 8.48 -0.70 21.08
C ILE A 33 8.31 -1.99 21.88
N ASP A 34 7.44 -1.92 22.89
CA ASP A 34 7.03 -3.07 23.67
C ASP A 34 5.99 -3.90 22.91
N ALA A 35 6.37 -5.11 22.52
CA ALA A 35 5.51 -6.05 21.81
C ALA A 35 4.28 -6.48 22.63
N SER A 36 4.31 -6.36 23.97
CA SER A 36 3.16 -6.66 24.83
C SER A 36 1.96 -5.73 24.58
N ARG A 37 2.22 -4.56 23.99
CA ARG A 37 1.20 -3.56 23.63
C ARG A 37 0.52 -3.85 22.30
N LEU A 38 0.97 -4.85 21.57
CA LEU A 38 0.38 -5.28 20.31
C LEU A 38 -0.76 -6.26 20.60
N PRO A 39 -1.95 -6.09 20.02
CA PRO A 39 -3.04 -7.02 20.21
C PRO A 39 -2.71 -8.35 19.53
N ASN A 40 -3.19 -9.44 20.13
CA ASN A 40 -2.98 -10.79 19.61
C ASN A 40 -3.54 -10.98 18.19
N SER A 41 -4.60 -10.25 17.83
CA SER A 41 -5.20 -10.22 16.50
C SER A 41 -4.22 -9.72 15.43
N ALA A 42 -3.58 -8.55 15.63
CA ALA A 42 -2.58 -8.01 14.72
C ALA A 42 -1.38 -8.96 14.58
N LEU A 43 -0.89 -9.51 15.71
CA LEU A 43 0.19 -10.49 15.69
C LEU A 43 -0.19 -11.77 14.93
N THR A 44 -1.43 -12.23 15.08
CA THR A 44 -1.95 -13.40 14.37
C THR A 44 -1.99 -13.14 12.87
N VAL A 45 -2.53 -11.99 12.44
CA VAL A 45 -2.61 -11.63 11.01
C VAL A 45 -1.22 -11.60 10.37
N VAL A 46 -0.26 -10.92 11.00
CA VAL A 46 1.13 -10.85 10.49
C VAL A 46 1.74 -12.24 10.40
N ARG A 47 1.62 -13.05 11.46
CA ARG A 47 2.19 -14.41 11.47
C ARG A 47 1.55 -15.32 10.42
N THR A 48 0.23 -15.28 10.26
CA THR A 48 -0.48 -16.09 9.25
C THR A 48 -0.02 -15.74 7.84
N LEU A 49 0.14 -14.45 7.53
CA LEU A 49 0.65 -14.01 6.23
C LEU A 49 2.10 -14.46 6.02
N GLN A 50 2.96 -14.29 7.02
CA GLN A 50 4.36 -14.72 6.96
C GLN A 50 4.52 -16.24 6.81
N GLN A 51 3.70 -17.03 7.52
CA GLN A 51 3.66 -18.49 7.38
C GLN A 51 3.19 -18.94 6.00
N ALA A 52 2.35 -18.14 5.34
CA ALA A 52 1.93 -18.35 3.95
C ALA A 52 2.97 -17.87 2.91
N GLY A 53 4.13 -17.37 3.35
CA GLY A 53 5.24 -16.95 2.49
C GLY A 53 5.19 -15.48 2.05
N PHE A 54 4.34 -14.66 2.66
CA PHE A 54 4.22 -13.24 2.34
C PHE A 54 5.01 -12.36 3.31
N GLU A 55 5.39 -11.17 2.84
CA GLU A 55 5.85 -10.11 3.71
C GLU A 55 4.64 -9.48 4.38
N ALA A 56 4.70 -9.21 5.69
CA ALA A 56 3.64 -8.55 6.43
C ALA A 56 4.20 -7.74 7.60
N TYR A 57 3.69 -6.52 7.76
CA TYR A 57 4.18 -5.54 8.73
C TYR A 57 3.02 -4.78 9.35
N ILE A 58 3.09 -4.48 10.66
CA ILE A 58 2.25 -3.46 11.27
C ILE A 58 2.73 -2.10 10.79
N VAL A 59 1.82 -1.24 10.36
CA VAL A 59 2.15 0.06 9.75
C VAL A 59 1.30 1.20 10.33
N GLY A 60 1.57 2.42 9.86
CA GLY A 60 0.68 3.57 10.05
C GLY A 60 0.68 4.15 11.46
N GLY A 61 -0.49 4.64 11.87
CA GLY A 61 -0.68 5.36 13.12
C GLY A 61 -0.29 4.56 14.36
N ALA A 62 -0.50 3.24 14.34
CA ALA A 62 -0.13 2.37 15.45
C ALA A 62 1.36 2.40 15.77
N VAL A 63 2.22 2.36 14.75
CA VAL A 63 3.68 2.40 14.92
C VAL A 63 4.09 3.76 15.50
N ARG A 64 3.55 4.86 14.96
CA ARG A 64 3.78 6.21 15.49
C ARG A 64 3.38 6.30 16.96
N ASP A 65 2.18 5.86 17.29
CA ASP A 65 1.63 5.99 18.64
C ASP A 65 2.45 5.15 19.64
N LEU A 66 2.87 3.93 19.26
CA LEU A 66 3.76 3.10 20.08
C LEU A 66 5.13 3.75 20.33
N LEU A 67 5.73 4.36 19.30
CA LEU A 67 7.00 5.09 19.43
C LEU A 67 6.88 6.31 20.35
N LEU A 68 5.72 6.95 20.38
CA LEU A 68 5.40 8.05 21.29
C LEU A 68 4.97 7.58 22.69
N GLY A 69 4.95 6.26 22.94
CA GLY A 69 4.47 5.68 24.19
C GLY A 69 2.96 5.74 24.37
N LEU A 70 2.19 6.17 23.37
CA LEU A 70 0.73 6.28 23.37
C LEU A 70 0.06 4.94 23.03
N LYS A 71 -1.20 4.78 23.44
CA LYS A 71 -2.00 3.60 23.11
C LYS A 71 -2.61 3.78 21.71
N PRO A 72 -2.30 2.90 20.73
CA PRO A 72 -2.93 2.93 19.42
C PRO A 72 -4.45 2.74 19.50
N LYS A 73 -5.18 3.35 18.56
CA LYS A 73 -6.64 3.21 18.45
C LYS A 73 -7.04 2.01 17.60
N ASP A 74 -6.29 1.78 16.54
CA ASP A 74 -6.45 0.76 15.52
C ASP A 74 -5.08 0.18 15.13
N PHE A 75 -5.10 -0.94 14.41
CA PHE A 75 -3.91 -1.62 13.92
C PHE A 75 -4.10 -2.03 12.46
N ASP A 76 -3.20 -1.53 11.61
CA ASP A 76 -3.17 -1.84 10.19
C ASP A 76 -1.98 -2.72 9.85
N VAL A 77 -2.17 -3.62 8.89
CA VAL A 77 -1.13 -4.49 8.35
C VAL A 77 -0.94 -4.20 6.86
N ALA A 78 0.30 -4.01 6.44
CA ALA A 78 0.67 -3.95 5.02
C ALA A 78 1.38 -5.24 4.60
N THR A 79 1.11 -5.71 3.39
CA THR A 79 1.66 -6.98 2.87
C THR A 79 1.91 -6.95 1.36
N ASN A 80 2.79 -7.81 0.86
CA ASN A 80 2.93 -8.04 -0.59
C ASN A 80 1.84 -8.98 -1.17
N ALA A 81 1.00 -9.60 -0.34
CA ALA A 81 -0.13 -10.40 -0.79
C ALA A 81 -1.26 -9.54 -1.37
N THR A 82 -1.81 -9.92 -2.53
CA THR A 82 -3.00 -9.24 -3.09
C THR A 82 -4.24 -9.50 -2.23
N PRO A 83 -5.29 -8.66 -2.30
CA PRO A 83 -6.49 -8.88 -1.48
C PRO A 83 -7.13 -10.25 -1.70
N GLU A 84 -7.06 -10.76 -2.93
CA GLU A 84 -7.55 -12.10 -3.32
C GLU A 84 -6.71 -13.23 -2.73
N GLN A 85 -5.41 -13.00 -2.46
CA GLN A 85 -4.52 -13.92 -1.76
C GLN A 85 -4.68 -13.85 -0.24
N VAL A 86 -4.93 -12.66 0.31
CA VAL A 86 -5.14 -12.46 1.76
C VAL A 86 -6.45 -13.11 2.22
N LYS A 87 -7.55 -12.85 1.51
CA LYS A 87 -8.89 -13.30 1.91
C LYS A 87 -8.99 -14.80 2.25
N PRO A 88 -8.49 -15.75 1.45
CA PRO A 88 -8.61 -17.18 1.74
C PRO A 88 -7.81 -17.64 2.97
N LEU A 89 -6.84 -16.86 3.45
CA LEU A 89 -6.05 -17.20 4.65
C LEU A 89 -6.82 -17.02 5.96
N PHE A 90 -7.97 -16.33 5.92
CA PHE A 90 -8.73 -15.98 7.12
C PHE A 90 -10.21 -16.35 6.98
N ARG A 91 -10.73 -17.11 7.95
CA ARG A 91 -12.13 -17.55 7.95
C ARG A 91 -13.14 -16.40 7.93
N ARG A 92 -12.84 -15.28 8.60
CA ARG A 92 -13.71 -14.10 8.69
C ARG A 92 -12.99 -12.88 8.12
N ALA A 93 -12.83 -12.87 6.80
CA ALA A 93 -12.23 -11.75 6.06
C ALA A 93 -13.17 -11.21 4.97
N PHE A 94 -13.25 -9.89 4.87
CA PHE A 94 -14.09 -9.18 3.91
C PHE A 94 -13.25 -8.25 3.07
N LEU A 95 -13.43 -8.31 1.74
CA LEU A 95 -12.85 -7.33 0.84
C LEU A 95 -13.70 -6.07 0.90
N ILE A 96 -13.12 -4.97 1.37
CA ILE A 96 -13.76 -3.67 1.53
C ILE A 96 -13.15 -2.67 0.54
N GLY A 97 -13.89 -1.60 0.30
CA GLY A 97 -13.46 -0.48 -0.51
C GLY A 97 -13.67 -0.70 -2.01
N ARG A 98 -14.12 0.36 -2.68
CA ARG A 98 -14.20 0.43 -4.14
C ARG A 98 -12.94 1.10 -4.71
N ARG A 99 -12.58 2.25 -4.14
CA ARG A 99 -11.38 3.03 -4.49
C ARG A 99 -10.09 2.29 -4.12
N PHE A 100 -9.96 2.01 -2.83
CA PHE A 100 -8.83 1.29 -2.24
C PHE A 100 -9.30 -0.09 -1.80
N ARG A 101 -8.90 -1.14 -2.53
CA ARG A 101 -9.19 -2.51 -2.10
C ARG A 101 -8.31 -2.85 -0.90
N ILE A 102 -8.97 -3.16 0.22
CA ILE A 102 -8.37 -3.59 1.49
C ILE A 102 -9.16 -4.79 2.04
N VAL A 103 -8.52 -5.61 2.87
CA VAL A 103 -9.17 -6.75 3.51
C VAL A 103 -9.35 -6.48 4.99
N HIS A 104 -10.58 -6.54 5.48
CA HIS A 104 -10.89 -6.46 6.91
C HIS A 104 -10.90 -7.88 7.47
N VAL A 105 -9.98 -8.17 8.40
CA VAL A 105 -9.92 -9.45 9.11
C VAL A 105 -10.53 -9.29 10.50
N MET A 106 -11.57 -10.07 10.81
CA MET A 106 -12.37 -9.91 12.02
C MET A 106 -11.93 -10.86 13.14
N PHE A 107 -11.62 -10.31 14.31
CA PHE A 107 -11.36 -11.03 15.55
C PHE A 107 -12.38 -10.62 16.63
N GLY A 108 -13.50 -11.34 16.69
CA GLY A 108 -14.60 -10.95 17.58
C GLY A 108 -15.20 -9.60 17.16
N ARG A 109 -14.97 -8.56 17.98
CA ARG A 109 -15.35 -7.16 17.70
C ARG A 109 -14.20 -6.32 17.12
N GLU A 110 -12.98 -6.85 17.16
CA GLU A 110 -11.80 -6.19 16.62
C GLU A 110 -11.67 -6.43 15.13
N ILE A 111 -11.15 -5.44 14.41
CA ILE A 111 -10.91 -5.47 12.98
C ILE A 111 -9.46 -5.10 12.75
N ILE A 112 -8.75 -5.94 11.99
CA ILE A 112 -7.42 -5.62 11.46
C ILE A 112 -7.58 -5.33 9.97
N GLU A 113 -7.19 -4.14 9.55
CA GLU A 113 -7.17 -3.79 8.13
C GLU A 113 -5.87 -4.29 7.50
N VAL A 114 -6.00 -5.02 6.39
CA VAL A 114 -4.86 -5.58 5.65
C VAL A 114 -4.84 -4.97 4.26
N SER A 115 -3.75 -4.27 3.95
CA SER A 115 -3.55 -3.56 2.69
C SER A 115 -2.37 -4.14 1.91
N THR A 116 -2.56 -4.38 0.63
CA THR A 116 -1.46 -4.74 -0.27
C THR A 116 -0.58 -3.52 -0.57
N PHE A 117 0.74 -3.70 -0.60
CA PHE A 117 1.71 -2.70 -1.03
C PHE A 117 1.32 -2.08 -2.38
N ARG A 118 1.32 -0.76 -2.46
CA ARG A 118 0.96 -0.01 -3.67
C ARG A 118 2.19 0.37 -4.48
N ALA A 119 2.11 0.26 -5.79
CA ALA A 119 3.16 0.74 -6.69
C ALA A 119 3.15 2.27 -6.77
N THR A 120 4.31 2.85 -7.06
CA THR A 120 4.43 4.25 -7.47
C THR A 120 4.00 4.35 -8.93
N LEU A 121 3.00 5.20 -9.19
CA LEU A 121 2.55 5.50 -10.54
C LEU A 121 3.06 6.86 -10.97
N GLU A 122 3.50 6.97 -12.21
CA GLU A 122 3.78 8.28 -12.81
C GLU A 122 2.43 8.96 -13.08
N ALA A 123 2.27 10.21 -12.65
CA ALA A 123 1.04 11.00 -12.80
C ALA A 123 0.52 11.11 -14.25
N GLN A 124 1.38 10.84 -15.24
CA GLN A 124 1.04 10.87 -16.67
C GLN A 124 0.45 9.56 -17.21
N THR A 125 0.42 8.48 -16.40
CA THR A 125 -0.05 7.14 -16.81
C THR A 125 -1.46 6.81 -16.30
N SER A 126 -2.06 7.71 -15.53
CA SER A 126 -3.37 7.50 -14.91
C SER A 126 -4.49 7.93 -15.85
N PRO A 127 -5.41 7.02 -16.25
CA PRO A 127 -6.54 7.42 -17.06
C PRO A 127 -7.46 8.33 -16.24
N THR A 128 -7.73 9.53 -16.76
CA THR A 128 -8.77 10.42 -16.24
C THR A 128 -10.14 9.85 -16.59
N VAL A 129 -11.06 9.88 -15.65
CA VAL A 129 -12.42 9.35 -15.78
C VAL A 129 -13.42 10.41 -15.35
N ASP A 130 -14.51 10.55 -16.10
CA ASP A 130 -15.57 11.50 -15.75
C ASP A 130 -16.50 10.86 -14.71
N GLY A 131 -16.80 11.61 -13.66
CA GLY A 131 -17.65 11.17 -12.55
C GLY A 131 -16.88 10.70 -11.31
N ASP A 132 -17.46 9.78 -10.55
CA ASP A 132 -16.99 9.38 -9.22
C ASP A 132 -16.67 7.87 -9.10
N GLU A 133 -16.27 7.43 -7.91
CA GLU A 133 -15.97 6.03 -7.61
C GLU A 133 -17.17 5.06 -7.74
N ARG A 134 -18.39 5.59 -7.95
CA ARG A 134 -19.62 4.84 -8.13
C ARG A 134 -19.87 4.49 -9.60
N ASN A 135 -19.29 5.24 -10.54
CA ASN A 135 -19.40 5.02 -11.98
C ASN A 135 -18.66 3.73 -12.43
N THR A 136 -19.29 2.57 -12.22
CA THR A 136 -18.66 1.25 -12.43
C THR A 136 -18.31 0.96 -13.87
N HIS A 137 -19.07 1.50 -14.83
CA HIS A 137 -18.88 1.23 -16.25
C HIS A 137 -17.56 1.83 -16.74
N GLU A 138 -17.31 3.09 -16.44
CA GLU A 138 -16.07 3.75 -16.87
C GLU A 138 -14.84 3.29 -16.08
N LEU A 139 -15.04 2.77 -14.87
CA LEU A 139 -13.97 2.18 -14.04
C LEU A 139 -13.76 0.68 -14.30
N ALA A 140 -14.54 0.06 -15.19
CA ALA A 140 -14.41 -1.36 -15.50
C ALA A 140 -13.04 -1.66 -16.12
N GLY A 141 -12.36 -2.69 -15.62
CA GLY A 141 -11.02 -3.08 -16.07
C GLY A 141 -9.89 -2.13 -15.65
N LYS A 142 -10.18 -0.98 -15.02
CA LYS A 142 -9.16 -0.03 -14.57
C LYS A 142 -8.66 -0.37 -13.18
N HIS A 143 -7.36 -0.64 -13.07
CA HIS A 143 -6.68 -0.84 -11.79
C HIS A 143 -6.33 0.49 -11.11
N HIS A 144 -6.09 1.54 -11.89
CA HIS A 144 -5.88 2.89 -11.40
C HIS A 144 -6.69 3.89 -12.23
N ALA A 145 -7.24 4.91 -11.58
CA ALA A 145 -8.03 5.97 -12.21
C ALA A 145 -8.10 7.19 -11.30
N VAL A 146 -8.14 8.38 -11.91
CA VAL A 146 -8.34 9.66 -11.21
C VAL A 146 -9.48 10.43 -11.88
N ASP A 147 -10.14 11.34 -11.15
CA ASP A 147 -11.07 12.29 -11.74
C ASP A 147 -10.34 13.53 -12.31
N ALA A 148 -11.10 14.45 -12.91
CA ALA A 148 -10.56 15.70 -13.47
C ALA A 148 -9.87 16.61 -12.45
N SER A 149 -10.16 16.46 -11.15
CA SER A 149 -9.49 17.19 -10.06
C SER A 149 -8.20 16.52 -9.60
N GLY A 150 -7.87 15.33 -10.14
CA GLY A 150 -6.75 14.51 -9.70
C GLY A 150 -7.07 13.65 -8.47
N ARG A 151 -8.33 13.60 -8.02
CA ARG A 151 -8.71 12.72 -6.92
C ARG A 151 -8.70 11.27 -7.38
N VAL A 152 -8.12 10.41 -6.56
CA VAL A 152 -8.03 8.98 -6.82
C VAL A 152 -9.40 8.30 -6.74
N LEU A 153 -9.80 7.65 -7.84
CA LEU A 153 -11.01 6.84 -7.98
C LEU A 153 -10.75 5.33 -7.91
N ARG A 154 -9.54 4.90 -8.29
CA ARG A 154 -9.05 3.52 -8.14
C ARG A 154 -7.55 3.56 -7.89
N ASP A 155 -7.08 2.70 -7.00
CA ASP A 155 -5.65 2.55 -6.74
C ASP A 155 -5.32 1.12 -6.32
N ASN A 156 -5.45 0.23 -7.31
CA ASN A 156 -5.28 -1.20 -7.17
C ASN A 156 -4.09 -1.71 -8.00
N VAL A 157 -2.99 -0.95 -7.99
CA VAL A 157 -1.72 -1.29 -8.64
C VAL A 157 -0.73 -1.67 -7.56
N TRP A 158 -0.25 -2.91 -7.62
CA TRP A 158 0.59 -3.51 -6.60
C TRP A 158 2.06 -3.35 -6.93
N GLY A 159 2.87 -3.11 -5.90
CA GLY A 159 4.30 -2.86 -6.05
C GLY A 159 5.09 -3.37 -4.85
N PRO A 160 6.43 -3.22 -4.91
CA PRO A 160 7.30 -3.58 -3.80
C PRO A 160 7.16 -2.64 -2.59
N GLN A 161 7.67 -3.08 -1.45
CA GLN A 161 7.58 -2.38 -0.16
C GLN A 161 8.16 -0.96 -0.21
N ASP A 162 9.26 -0.74 -0.91
CA ASP A 162 9.94 0.55 -1.02
C ASP A 162 9.08 1.60 -1.74
N GLN A 163 8.34 1.18 -2.77
CA GLN A 163 7.37 2.05 -3.45
C GLN A 163 6.17 2.37 -2.57
N ASP A 164 5.66 1.40 -1.81
CA ASP A 164 4.54 1.63 -0.88
C ASP A 164 4.96 2.58 0.25
N ALA A 165 6.16 2.40 0.80
CA ALA A 165 6.73 3.28 1.83
C ALA A 165 6.83 4.73 1.34
N ALA A 166 7.41 4.95 0.15
CA ALA A 166 7.57 6.28 -0.42
C ALA A 166 6.25 6.98 -0.81
N ARG A 167 5.14 6.24 -0.87
CA ARG A 167 3.79 6.79 -1.07
C ARG A 167 3.08 7.15 0.23
N ARG A 168 3.56 6.63 1.37
CA ARG A 168 2.98 6.86 2.70
C ARG A 168 3.70 7.98 3.46
N ASP A 169 4.95 8.25 3.12
CA ASP A 169 5.72 9.43 3.56
C ASP A 169 5.18 10.72 2.92
#